data_AF-A0AAJ0S8L7-F1
#
_entry.id   AF-A0AAJ0S8L7-F1
#
_cell.length_a   1.000
_cell.length_b   1.000
_cell.length_c   1.000
_cell.angle_alpha   90.00
_cell.angle_beta   90.00
_cell.angle_gamma   90.00
#
_symmetry.space_group_name_H-M   'P 1'
#
loop_
_entity.id
_entity.type
_entity.pdbx_description
1 polymer ?
#
loop_
_entity_poly.entity_id
_entity_poly.type
_entity_poly.pdbx_seq_one_letter_code
_entity_poly.pdbx_strand_id
1 'polypeptide(L)'
;MSTILLLIQKRENLILELAGLNHDLNEYSKNPVETVDLIGLKYQHDFTIREITKIGQQINVFFNSQISNYKNKFFEVEKKITEAVSKKEFTINDLPKNHYSLWQNLEN
;
A
#
# COMPACT_ATOMS: atom_id res chain seq x y z
N MET A 1 -3.16 3.86 -13.26
CA MET A 1 -2.17 3.35 -12.28
C MET A 1 -2.47 3.97 -10.92
N SER A 2 -2.54 3.21 -9.82
CA SER A 2 -2.83 3.80 -8.51
C SER A 2 -1.66 4.67 -8.03
N THR A 3 -1.94 5.78 -7.35
CA THR A 3 -0.91 6.73 -6.86
C THR A 3 0.16 6.05 -6.01
N ILE A 4 -0.21 5.02 -5.24
CA ILE A 4 0.74 4.26 -4.42
C ILE A 4 1.70 3.41 -5.26
N LEU A 5 1.24 2.83 -6.36
CA LEU A 5 2.12 2.07 -7.27
C LEU A 5 3.14 3.00 -7.91
N LEU A 6 2.76 4.23 -8.28
CA LEU A 6 3.69 5.23 -8.79
C LEU A 6 4.76 5.63 -7.76
N LEU A 7 4.38 5.77 -6.48
CA LEU A 7 5.32 6.08 -5.41
C LEU A 7 6.28 4.91 -5.14
N ILE A 8 5.78 3.67 -5.15
CA ILE A 8 6.61 2.46 -4.97
C ILE A 8 7.61 2.35 -6.13
N GLN A 9 7.14 2.47 -7.38
CA GLN A 9 8.00 2.40 -8.55
C GLN A 9 9.07 3.50 -8.55
N LYS A 10 8.70 4.73 -8.16
CA LYS A 10 9.68 5.82 -8.03
C LYS A 10 10.74 5.50 -6.96
N ARG A 11 10.33 4.92 -5.83
CA ARG A 11 11.26 4.51 -4.77
C ARG A 11 12.20 3.40 -5.22
N GLU A 12 11.70 2.41 -5.94
CA GLU A 12 12.51 1.31 -6.49
C GLU A 12 13.55 1.82 -7.49
N ASN A 13 13.15 2.72 -8.39
CA ASN A 13 14.08 3.35 -9.33
C ASN A 13 15.22 4.10 -8.61
N LEU A 14 14.90 4.86 -7.56
CA LEU A 14 15.92 5.57 -6.78
C LEU A 14 16.85 4.62 -6.01
N ILE A 15 16.35 3.47 -5.56
CA ILE A 15 17.18 2.44 -4.92
C ILE A 15 18.17 1.84 -5.93
N LEU A 16 17.73 1.60 -7.17
CA LEU A 16 18.62 1.14 -8.25
C LEU A 16 19.67 2.20 -8.58
N GLU A 17 19.29 3.48 -8.66
CA GLU A 17 20.21 4.59 -8.88
C GLU A 17 21.25 4.68 -7.74
N LEU A 18 20.83 4.54 -6.49
CA LEU A 18 21.73 4.51 -5.34
C LEU A 18 22.71 3.33 -5.39
N ALA A 19 22.26 2.16 -5.85
CA ALA A 19 23.12 1.01 -6.03
C ALA A 19 24.19 1.25 -7.11
N GLY A 20 23.82 1.93 -8.20
CA GLY A 20 24.77 2.39 -9.22
C GLY A 20 25.82 3.35 -8.66
N LEU A 21 25.39 4.39 -7.95
CA LEU A 21 26.32 5.34 -7.31
C LEU A 21 27.29 4.66 -6.33
N ASN A 22 26.80 3.68 -5.55
CA ASN A 22 27.65 2.92 -4.64
C ASN A 22 28.66 2.03 -5.38
N HIS A 23 28.26 1.47 -6.53
CA HIS A 23 29.17 0.71 -7.38
C HIS A 23 30.29 1.62 -7.91
N ASP A 24 29.94 2.78 -8.46
CA ASP A 24 30.88 3.75 -9.01
C ASP A 24 31.86 4.26 -7.94
N LEU A 25 31.38 4.58 -6.74
CA LEU A 25 32.21 5.01 -5.61
C LEU A 25 33.17 3.89 -5.15
N ASN A 26 32.71 2.64 -5.17
CA ASN A 26 33.55 1.50 -4.81
C ASN A 26 34.61 1.19 -5.88
N GLU A 27 34.27 1.36 -7.17
CA GLU A 27 35.24 1.28 -8.25
C GLU A 27 36.31 2.38 -8.13
N TYR A 28 35.88 3.63 -7.90
CA TYR A 28 36.80 4.74 -7.67
C TYR A 28 37.72 4.50 -6.47
N SER A 29 37.18 3.96 -5.37
CA SER A 29 37.99 3.65 -4.18
C SER A 29 39.09 2.63 -4.47
N LYS A 30 38.92 1.77 -5.47
CA LYS A 30 39.92 0.78 -5.89
C LYS A 30 40.86 1.34 -6.97
N ASN A 31 40.31 2.14 -7.88
CA ASN A 31 40.99 2.69 -9.04
C ASN A 31 40.69 4.20 -9.15
N PRO A 32 41.40 5.05 -8.40
CA PRO A 32 41.14 6.49 -8.40
C PRO A 32 41.57 7.10 -9.75
N VAL A 33 40.70 7.93 -10.33
CA VAL A 33 40.95 8.64 -11.60
C VAL A 33 40.61 10.12 -11.42
N GLU A 34 41.47 11.04 -11.87
CA GLU A 34 41.30 12.49 -11.67
C GLU A 34 40.05 13.10 -12.32
N THR A 35 39.41 12.40 -13.26
CA THR A 35 38.23 12.88 -14.00
C THR A 35 36.92 12.74 -13.24
N VAL A 36 36.93 12.08 -12.07
CA VAL A 36 35.72 11.81 -11.29
C VAL A 36 35.45 12.95 -10.29
N ASP A 37 34.29 13.60 -10.43
CA ASP A 37 33.82 14.60 -9.45
C ASP A 37 33.19 13.92 -8.22
N LEU A 38 34.03 13.66 -7.21
CA LEU A 38 33.60 13.07 -5.93
C LEU A 38 32.61 13.94 -5.17
N ILE A 39 32.70 15.27 -5.29
CA ILE A 39 31.83 16.19 -4.58
C ILE A 39 30.43 16.09 -5.20
N GLY A 40 30.35 16.11 -6.53
CA GLY A 40 29.11 15.88 -7.29
C GLY A 40 28.47 14.53 -6.95
N LEU A 41 29.25 13.44 -6.95
CA LEU A 41 28.76 12.11 -6.59
C LEU A 41 28.22 12.04 -5.16
N LYS A 42 28.90 12.67 -4.21
CA LYS A 42 28.42 12.76 -2.82
C LYS A 42 27.08 13.48 -2.74
N TYR A 43 26.94 14.63 -3.42
CA TYR A 43 25.67 15.37 -3.44
C TYR A 43 24.53 14.56 -4.05
N GLN A 44 24.79 13.84 -5.14
CA GLN A 44 23.82 12.94 -5.76
C GLN A 44 23.42 11.83 -4.80
N HIS A 45 24.38 11.16 -4.16
CA HIS A 45 24.12 10.12 -3.18
C HIS A 45 23.25 10.62 -2.01
N ASP A 46 23.63 11.74 -1.39
CA ASP A 46 22.88 12.34 -0.27
C ASP A 46 21.48 12.81 -0.69
N PHE A 47 21.33 13.31 -1.92
CA PHE A 47 20.03 13.66 -2.49
C PHE A 47 19.14 12.43 -2.69
N THR A 48 19.67 11.37 -3.30
CA THR A 48 18.94 10.13 -3.59
C THR A 48 18.45 9.47 -2.31
N ILE A 49 19.28 9.40 -1.26
CA ILE A 49 18.85 8.89 0.06
C ILE A 49 17.68 9.71 0.62
N ARG A 50 17.78 11.05 0.60
CA ARG A 50 16.72 11.93 1.12
C ARG A 50 15.41 11.73 0.37
N GLU A 51 15.44 11.62 -0.96
CA GLU A 51 14.23 11.38 -1.75
C GLU A 51 13.64 9.99 -1.50
N ILE A 52 14.46 8.93 -1.33
CA ILE A 52 13.98 7.60 -0.91
C ILE A 52 13.25 7.69 0.44
N THR A 53 13.84 8.36 1.43
CA THR A 53 13.22 8.52 2.76
C THR A 53 11.89 9.26 2.67
N LYS A 54 11.86 10.38 1.92
CA LYS A 54 10.65 11.19 1.72
C LYS A 54 9.52 10.40 1.06
N ILE A 55 9.82 9.63 0.02
CA ILE A 55 8.82 8.78 -0.64
C ILE A 55 8.35 7.68 0.32
N GLY A 56 9.26 7.08 1.10
CA GLY A 56 8.90 6.11 2.14
C GLY A 56 7.90 6.68 3.17
N GLN A 57 8.11 7.92 3.61
CA GLN A 57 7.17 8.62 4.49
C GLN A 57 5.81 8.84 3.83
N GLN A 58 5.77 9.25 2.56
CA GLN A 58 4.52 9.43 1.81
C GLN A 58 3.73 8.12 1.67
N ILE A 59 4.42 7.02 1.37
CA ILE A 59 3.81 5.68 1.31
C ILE A 59 3.20 5.30 2.67
N ASN A 60 3.92 5.52 3.76
CA ASN A 60 3.43 5.22 5.11
C ASN A 60 2.19 6.06 5.47
N VAL A 61 2.21 7.37 5.19
CA VAL A 61 1.05 8.25 5.41
C VAL A 61 -0.16 7.76 4.63
N PHE A 62 0.04 7.37 3.37
CA PHE A 62 -1.03 6.84 2.53
C PHE A 62 -1.64 5.55 3.11
N PHE A 63 -0.80 4.57 3.47
CA PHE A 63 -1.29 3.31 4.05
C PHE A 63 -2.05 3.53 5.36
N ASN A 64 -1.51 4.36 6.26
CA ASN A 64 -2.15 4.66 7.52
C ASN A 64 -3.51 5.36 7.34
N SER A 65 -3.60 6.26 6.36
CA SER A 65 -4.86 6.91 6.00
C SER A 65 -5.89 5.89 5.48
N GLN A 66 -5.49 4.96 4.61
CA GLN A 66 -6.38 3.91 4.11
C GLN A 66 -6.85 2.98 5.24
N ILE A 67 -5.93 2.52 6.09
CA ILE A 67 -6.25 1.66 7.24
C ILE A 67 -7.26 2.36 8.16
N SER A 68 -7.02 3.63 8.48
CA SER A 68 -7.94 4.42 9.32
C SER A 68 -9.32 4.56 8.68
N ASN A 69 -9.37 4.83 7.37
CA ASN A 69 -10.63 4.92 6.63
C ASN A 69 -11.41 3.60 6.65
N TYR A 70 -10.74 2.47 6.38
CA TYR A 70 -11.38 1.15 6.44
C TYR A 70 -11.85 0.79 7.84
N LYS A 71 -11.07 1.12 8.88
CA LYS A 71 -11.48 0.94 10.28
C LYS A 71 -12.76 1.73 10.60
N ASN A 72 -12.85 2.97 10.15
CA ASN A 72 -14.05 3.79 10.36
C ASN A 72 -15.27 3.21 9.62
N LYS A 73 -15.10 2.83 8.35
CA LYS A 73 -16.15 2.18 7.56
C LYS A 73 -16.63 0.88 8.20
N PHE A 74 -15.72 0.09 8.76
CA PHE A 74 -16.07 -1.14 9.47
C PHE A 74 -16.96 -0.85 10.67
N PHE A 75 -16.59 0.12 11.52
CA PHE A 75 -17.44 0.52 12.65
C PHE A 75 -18.81 1.06 12.23
N GLU A 76 -18.89 1.81 11.12
CA GLU A 76 -20.17 2.25 10.59
C GLU A 76 -21.06 1.10 10.14
N VAL A 77 -20.47 0.09 9.48
CA VAL A 77 -21.19 -1.12 9.07
C VAL A 77 -21.64 -1.92 10.29
N GLU A 78 -20.75 -2.12 11.27
CA GLU A 78 -21.06 -2.80 12.52
C GLU A 78 -22.24 -2.12 13.23
N LYS A 79 -22.20 -0.79 13.37
CA LYS A 79 -23.29 0.00 13.95
C LYS A 79 -24.60 -0.20 13.21
N LYS A 80 -24.59 -0.16 11.87
CA LYS A 80 -25.80 -0.40 11.06
C LYS A 80 -26.37 -1.81 11.27
N ILE A 81 -25.51 -2.83 11.36
CA ILE A 81 -25.92 -4.21 11.65
C ILE A 81 -26.54 -4.28 13.04
N THR A 82 -25.90 -3.71 14.07
CA THR A 82 -26.43 -3.69 15.44
C THR A 82 -27.78 -2.97 15.52
N GLU A 83 -27.93 -1.83 14.83
CA GLU A 83 -29.21 -1.11 14.74
C GLU A 83 -30.30 -1.95 14.04
N ALA A 84 -30.00 -2.61 12.92
CA ALA A 84 -30.96 -3.45 12.21
C ALA A 84 -31.40 -4.67 13.05
N VAL A 85 -30.46 -5.32 13.73
CA VAL A 85 -30.73 -6.46 14.63
C VAL A 85 -31.57 -6.01 15.84
N SER A 86 -31.20 -4.89 16.48
CA SER A 86 -31.90 -4.39 17.68
C SER A 86 -33.31 -3.89 17.39
N LYS A 87 -33.55 -3.29 16.21
CA LYS A 87 -34.89 -2.87 15.77
C LYS A 87 -35.77 -4.04 15.30
N LYS A 88 -35.25 -5.27 15.24
CA LYS A 88 -35.93 -6.43 14.64
C LYS A 88 -36.43 -6.15 13.21
N GLU A 89 -35.73 -5.31 12.45
CA GLU A 89 -36.05 -5.06 11.03
C GLU A 89 -35.87 -6.32 10.18
N PHE A 90 -35.11 -7.29 10.68
CA PHE A 90 -35.06 -8.66 10.19
C PHE A 90 -35.53 -9.62 11.28
N THR A 91 -36.65 -10.29 11.04
CA THR A 91 -37.15 -11.42 11.80
C THR A 91 -36.86 -12.72 11.04
N ILE A 92 -36.90 -13.88 11.72
CA ILE A 92 -36.80 -15.20 11.08
C ILE A 92 -37.82 -15.36 9.92
N ASN A 93 -38.89 -14.56 9.93
CA ASN A 93 -39.92 -14.55 8.88
C ASN A 93 -39.50 -13.80 7.60
N ASP A 94 -38.48 -12.93 7.67
CA ASP A 94 -37.97 -12.14 6.54
C ASP A 94 -36.86 -12.88 5.78
N LEU A 95 -36.30 -13.94 6.37
CA LEU A 95 -35.52 -14.91 5.63
C LEU A 95 -36.45 -15.56 4.60
N PRO A 96 -36.02 -15.75 3.34
CA PRO A 96 -36.78 -16.56 2.40
C PRO A 96 -36.96 -17.92 3.07
N LYS A 97 -38.21 -18.23 3.41
CA LYS A 97 -38.55 -19.56 3.92
C LYS A 97 -38.06 -20.50 2.85
N ASN A 98 -37.00 -21.25 3.14
CA ASN A 98 -36.63 -22.43 2.36
C ASN A 98 -37.81 -23.38 2.51
N HIS A 99 -38.89 -23.11 1.79
CA HIS A 99 -40.01 -24.00 1.67
C HIS A 99 -39.44 -25.28 1.09
N TYR A 100 -39.85 -26.40 1.65
CA TYR A 100 -39.44 -27.73 1.22
C TYR A 100 -39.59 -27.93 -0.31
N SER A 101 -40.50 -27.18 -0.94
CA SER A 101 -40.69 -27.14 -2.40
C SER A 101 -39.49 -26.61 -3.22
N LEU A 102 -38.55 -25.86 -2.62
CA LEU A 102 -37.33 -25.41 -3.30
C LEU A 102 -36.28 -26.53 -3.43
N TRP A 103 -36.40 -27.59 -2.64
CA TRP A 103 -35.48 -28.73 -2.60
C TRP A 103 -36.05 -29.97 -3.30
N GLN A 104 -37.33 -29.95 -3.69
CA GLN A 104 -37.98 -31.05 -4.43
C GLN A 104 -37.52 -31.19 -5.88
N ASN A 105 -36.82 -30.21 -6.45
CA ASN A 105 -36.32 -30.26 -7.82
C ASN A 105 -34.87 -30.77 -7.94
N LEU A 106 -34.27 -31.28 -6.87
CA LEU A 106 -32.90 -31.86 -6.89
C LEU A 106 -32.89 -33.38 -7.06
N GLU A 107 -34.05 -34.03 -7.11
CA GLU A 107 -34.21 -35.45 -7.47
C GLU A 107 -34.99 -35.57 -8.78
N ASN A 108 -34.33 -35.29 -9.91
CA ASN A 108 -34.67 -35.80 -11.24
C ASN A 108 -33.44 -35.76 -12.16
#